data_AF-A0A957V0B0-F1
#
_entry.id   AF-A0A957V0B0-F1
#
_cell.length_a   1.000
_cell.length_b   1.000
_cell.length_c   1.000
_cell.angle_alpha   90.00
_cell.angle_beta   90.00
_cell.angle_gamma   90.00
#
_symmetry.space_group_name_H-M   'P 1'
#
loop_
_entity.id
_entity.type
_entity.pdbx_description
1 polymer ?
#
loop_
_entity_poly.entity_id
_entity_poly.type
_entity_poly.pdbx_seq_one_letter_code
_entity_poly.pdbx_strand_id
1 'polypeptide(L)' 'HPLGATGAMLLGTALDELERTGKATALITLCVGGGMGIATIIERVA' A
#
# COMPACT_ATOMS: atom_id res chain seq x y z
N HIS A 1 2.15 12.71 -7.54
CA HIS A 1 0.99 12.60 -6.64
C HIS A 1 -0.28 13.05 -7.36
N PRO A 2 -0.85 12.20 -8.22
CA PRO A 2 -2.26 12.33 -8.58
C PRO A 2 -3.10 11.99 -7.34
N LEU A 3 -3.70 13.02 -6.73
CA LEU A 3 -4.58 12.88 -5.58
C LEU A 3 -5.71 11.89 -5.91
N GLY A 4 -6.09 11.05 -4.94
CA GLY A 4 -7.11 10.01 -5.10
C GLY A 4 -6.62 8.70 -5.71
N ALA A 5 -5.61 8.71 -6.58
CA ALA A 5 -5.06 7.49 -7.20
C ALA A 5 -3.85 6.92 -6.45
N THR A 6 -3.14 7.75 -5.68
CA THR A 6 -1.86 7.36 -5.04
C THR A 6 -1.98 6.17 -4.09
N GLY A 7 -3.07 6.07 -3.32
CA GLY A 7 -3.27 4.92 -2.41
C GLY A 7 -3.35 3.58 -3.16
N ALA A 8 -4.09 3.54 -4.27
CA ALA A 8 -4.22 2.33 -5.09
C ALA A 8 -2.91 1.98 -5.80
N MET A 9 -2.17 2.98 -6.30
CA MET A 9 -0.85 2.74 -6.89
C MET A 9 0.13 2.13 -5.88
N LEU A 10 0.19 2.66 -4.65
CA LEU A 10 1.04 2.12 -3.59
C LEU A 10 0.64 0.70 -3.19
N LEU A 11 -0.65 0.40 -3.16
CA LEU A 11 -1.15 -0.96 -2.91
C LEU A 11 -0.66 -1.93 -3.99
N GLY A 12 -0.81 -1.57 -5.27
CA GLY A 12 -0.32 -2.40 -6.38
C GLY A 12 1.19 -2.61 -6.33
N THR A 13 1.96 -1.55 -6.11
CA THR A 13 3.42 -1.65 -5.94
C THR A 13 3.82 -2.53 -4.76
N ALA A 14 3.11 -2.45 -3.64
CA ALA A 14 3.38 -3.31 -2.49
C ALA A 14 3.09 -4.78 -2.79
N LEU A 15 1.99 -5.09 -3.50
CA LEU A 15 1.67 -6.45 -3.92
C LEU A 15 2.73 -7.02 -4.87
N ASP A 16 3.10 -6.27 -5.92
CA ASP A 16 4.13 -6.68 -6.88
C ASP A 16 5.46 -6.97 -6.16
N GLU A 17 5.80 -6.18 -5.15
CA GLU A 17 7.02 -6.35 -4.36
C GLU A 17 6.95 -7.58 -3.43
N LEU A 18 5.78 -7.88 -2.86
CA LEU A 18 5.58 -9.12 -2.10
C LEU A 18 5.73 -10.36 -2.99
N GLU A 19 5.18 -10.32 -4.20
CA GLU A 19 5.35 -11.39 -5.20
C GLU A 19 6.81 -11.55 -5.61
N ARG A 20 7.48 -10.45 -5.96
CA ARG A 20 8.89 -10.43 -6.39
C ARG A 20 9.85 -10.94 -5.32
N THR A 21 9.58 -10.65 -4.05
CA THR A 21 10.47 -11.00 -2.93
C THR A 21 10.05 -12.26 -2.17
N GLY A 22 8.93 -12.88 -2.55
CA GLY A 22 8.38 -14.05 -1.86
C GLY A 22 7.90 -13.76 -0.43
N LYS A 23 7.66 -12.50 -0.07
CA LYS A 23 7.18 -12.11 1.26
C LYS A 23 5.66 -12.30 1.37
N ALA A 24 5.16 -12.26 2.60
CA ALA A 24 3.75 -12.51 2.91
C ALA A 24 2.97 -11.22 3.19
N THR A 25 3.50 -10.29 3.99
CA THR A 25 2.72 -9.17 4.53
C THR A 25 3.34 -7.83 4.18
N ALA A 26 2.52 -6.85 3.82
CA ALA A 26 2.92 -5.46 3.64
C ALA A 26 2.02 -4.51 4.44
N LEU A 27 2.60 -3.42 4.93
CA LEU A 27 1.91 -2.28 5.52
C LEU A 27 2.07 -1.07 4.60
N ILE A 28 0.96 -0.50 4.17
CA ILE A 28 0.90 0.75 3.40
C ILE A 28 0.33 1.83 4.30
N THR A 29 0.94 3.02 4.30
CA THR A 29 0.48 4.18 5.08
C THR A 29 0.56 5.46 4.27
N LEU A 30 -0.41 6.37 4.47
CA LEU A 30 -0.45 7.68 3.85
C LEU A 30 -0.90 8.74 4.85
N CYS A 31 -0.25 9.91 4.80
CA CYS A 31 -0.80 11.12 5.39
C CYS A 31 -1.91 11.70 4.49
N VAL A 32 -2.85 12.40 5.11
CA VAL A 32 -3.99 13.06 4.45
C VAL A 32 -4.09 14.50 4.98
N GLY A 33 -4.56 15.42 4.14
CA GLY A 33 -4.82 16.80 4.54
C GLY A 33 -5.76 16.88 5.75
N GLY A 34 -5.58 17.91 6.59
CA GLY A 34 -6.36 18.05 7.83
C GLY A 34 -5.82 17.24 9.02
N GLY A 35 -4.58 16.73 8.93
CA GLY A 35 -3.92 16.02 10.04
C GLY A 35 -4.36 14.56 10.21
N MET A 36 -4.98 13.98 9.19
CA MET A 36 -5.43 12.59 9.19
C MET A 36 -4.36 11.65 8.61
N GLY A 37 -4.51 10.37 8.86
CA GLY A 37 -3.70 9.32 8.25
C GLY A 37 -4.51 8.04 8.05
N ILE A 38 -4.09 7.23 7.08
CA ILE A 38 -4.65 5.92 6.82
C ILE A 38 -3.54 4.88 6.77
N ALA A 39 -3.82 3.69 7.31
CA ALA A 39 -2.94 2.54 7.25
C ALA A 39 -3.73 1.33 6.75
N THR A 40 -3.09 0.48 5.94
CA THR A 40 -3.69 -0.74 5.39
C THR A 40 -2.64 -1.84 5.40
N ILE A 41 -3.01 -3.00 5.94
CA ILE A 41 -2.18 -4.20 5.90
C ILE A 41 -2.77 -5.12 4.84
N ILE A 42 -1.91 -5.68 3.99
CA ILE A 42 -2.26 -6.71 3.02
C ILE A 42 -1.42 -7.96 3.28
N GLU A 43 -2.01 -9.11 3.03
CA GLU A 43 -1.33 -10.40 3.00
C GLU A 43 -1.47 -11.00 1.60
N ARG A 44 -0.35 -11.44 1.02
CA ARG A 44 -0.32 -12.12 -0.27
C ARG A 44 -0.84 -13.54 -0.09
N VAL A 45 -1.87 -13.90 -0.85
CA VAL A 45 -2.36 -15.27 -0.95
C VAL A 45 -1.53 -16.00 -2.00
N ALA A 46 -1.07 -17.21 -1.67
CA ALA A 46 -0.27 -18.07 -2.56
C ALA A 46 -1.15 -18.93 -3.48
#